data_AF-A0A671XUS6-F1
#
_entry.id   AF-A0A671XUS6-F1
#
_cell.length_a   1.000
_cell.length_b   1.000
_cell.length_c   1.000
_cell.angle_alpha   90.00
_cell.angle_beta   90.00
_cell.angle_gamma   90.00
#
_symmetry.space_group_name_H-M   'P 1'
#
loop_
_entity.id
_entity.type
_entity.pdbx_description
1 polymer ?
#
loop_
_entity_poly.entity_id
_entity_poly.type
_entity_poly.pdbx_seq_one_letter_code
_entity_poly.pdbx_strand_id
1 'polypeptide(L)'
;MAVQMPFAGLVFMNRLVRMSTPGQRHLSNRIILVELHKCLREIKTFSTGSVKWNKDEEDSSDPAPPSTTPTSRQALLSRRRRPLSPLERISGLLPQDALSPEVTQLREQNQQDTEQDPDIQVSVTNCAPEESGHGTHPENEDSETLDAQLKGTLHEEKRLMSSTLPGERLLVFGELLVAEYRKKGRVEFRKMFKLQAGERLHSSWGTILHDDMAGQPAGRFLKTSRGVPILTRRASLQDYVLYMKRGPAITYPKDAATMLMMMDVAEGDCVLESGSGSGAMSLFLSRAVGSKGRVLSVDVREDHLKRAAQNYSHWRTSWNLRRGEEWPDNVQFHNADLFTASPLLAGWGFHAVALDLINPHLALPTVTQHLHPGAVCAVYIPNITQVIELLEGLRCLAYPLLCERIIEVPIRDWKVAPALRKDGSNCVSKAPIQDEDQKEETPDETDTEEMTPGKHPAFGNIPYIARPHPEQLSHTAFLVKLRKCVQ
;
A
#
# COMPACT_ATOMS: atom_id res chain seq x y z
N MET A 1 -40.58 43.70 -36.37
CA MET A 1 -41.98 43.23 -36.47
C MET A 1 -41.98 41.76 -36.83
N ALA A 2 -42.29 40.88 -35.87
CA ALA A 2 -42.86 39.55 -36.10
C ALA A 2 -43.30 39.01 -34.73
N VAL A 3 -44.53 39.36 -34.34
CA VAL A 3 -45.66 38.45 -34.08
C VAL A 3 -45.52 37.65 -32.77
N GLN A 4 -46.21 38.18 -31.77
CA GLN A 4 -46.68 37.52 -30.55
C GLN A 4 -48.20 37.44 -30.67
N MET A 5 -48.81 36.31 -30.29
CA MET A 5 -50.20 36.14 -29.77
C MET A 5 -50.46 34.63 -29.54
N PRO A 6 -51.44 34.23 -28.69
CA PRO A 6 -51.21 33.30 -27.59
C PRO A 6 -52.12 32.06 -27.62
N PHE A 7 -51.93 31.13 -26.68
CA PHE A 7 -52.93 30.11 -26.36
C PHE A 7 -53.18 30.03 -24.85
N ALA A 8 -54.47 30.04 -24.51
CA ALA A 8 -55.04 29.82 -23.19
C ALA A 8 -55.86 28.51 -23.20
N GLY A 9 -56.04 27.90 -22.01
CA GLY A 9 -57.04 26.86 -21.73
C GLY A 9 -56.44 25.53 -21.24
N LEU A 10 -56.28 25.35 -19.92
CA LEU A 10 -57.15 24.57 -18.99
C LEU A 10 -57.26 23.05 -19.30
N VAL A 11 -56.93 22.18 -18.33
CA VAL A 11 -57.88 21.39 -17.50
C VAL A 11 -57.10 20.48 -16.51
N PHE A 12 -57.62 20.43 -15.28
CA PHE A 12 -57.22 19.65 -14.10
C PHE A 12 -57.39 18.13 -14.24
N MET A 13 -56.54 17.33 -13.58
CA MET A 13 -56.96 16.25 -12.66
C MET A 13 -55.78 15.80 -11.77
N ASN A 14 -55.82 16.22 -10.50
CA ASN A 14 -55.02 15.64 -9.43
C ASN A 14 -55.81 14.52 -8.74
N ARG A 15 -55.20 13.35 -8.56
CA ARG A 15 -55.76 12.24 -7.80
C ARG A 15 -55.26 12.29 -6.36
N LEU A 16 -56.20 12.43 -5.43
CA LEU A 16 -56.06 12.38 -3.97
C LEU A 16 -55.69 10.97 -3.47
N VAL A 17 -54.81 10.87 -2.47
CA VAL A 17 -54.94 9.88 -1.37
C VAL A 17 -54.59 10.58 -0.04
N ARG A 18 -55.35 10.22 0.99
CA ARG A 18 -55.67 10.98 2.21
C ARG A 18 -54.83 10.55 3.41
N MET A 19 -54.45 11.57 4.18
CA MET A 19 -53.94 11.70 5.55
C MET A 19 -54.07 10.54 6.57
N SER A 20 -53.07 10.47 7.46
CA SER A 20 -53.26 10.40 8.92
C SER A 20 -52.01 10.89 9.70
N THR A 21 -52.20 11.96 10.49
CA THR A 21 -51.31 12.47 11.55
C THR A 21 -51.75 11.94 12.92
N PRO A 22 -50.85 11.90 13.92
CA PRO A 22 -50.94 12.86 15.04
C PRO A 22 -49.54 13.29 15.52
N GLY A 23 -49.28 14.42 16.17
CA GLY A 23 -50.07 15.55 16.62
C GLY A 23 -49.06 16.59 17.15
N GLN A 24 -49.26 17.86 16.82
CA GLN A 24 -48.52 18.98 17.39
C GLN A 24 -48.93 19.21 18.84
N ARG A 25 -47.96 19.41 19.74
CA ARG A 25 -48.14 20.24 20.93
C ARG A 25 -47.13 21.38 20.90
N HIS A 26 -47.68 22.56 21.20
CA HIS A 26 -47.09 23.88 21.08
C HIS A 26 -45.88 24.13 21.99
N LEU A 27 -44.94 24.87 21.42
CA LEU A 27 -43.96 25.79 22.00
C LEU A 27 -44.16 26.26 23.44
N SER A 28 -43.06 26.29 24.19
CA SER A 28 -42.76 27.44 25.05
C SER A 28 -41.26 27.66 25.19
N ASN A 29 -40.84 28.87 24.80
CA ASN A 29 -39.53 29.45 25.07
C ASN A 29 -39.24 29.44 26.57
N ARG A 30 -38.09 28.89 26.97
CA ARG A 30 -37.38 29.32 28.18
C ARG A 30 -35.89 29.34 27.94
N ILE A 31 -35.37 30.56 27.84
CA ILE A 31 -33.98 30.92 28.15
C ILE A 31 -33.69 30.40 29.57
N ILE A 32 -32.70 29.53 29.70
CA ILE A 32 -32.12 29.18 31.01
C ILE A 32 -30.60 29.24 30.86
N LEU A 33 -30.03 30.31 31.40
CA LEU A 33 -28.66 30.39 31.88
C LEU A 33 -28.45 29.26 32.89
N VAL A 34 -27.52 28.33 32.64
CA VAL A 34 -26.97 27.48 33.70
C VAL A 34 -25.45 27.52 33.66
N GLU A 35 -24.98 28.11 34.75
CA GLU A 35 -23.62 28.24 35.24
C GLU A 35 -22.97 26.86 35.42
N LEU A 36 -21.68 26.80 35.07
CA LEU A 36 -20.75 25.73 35.41
C LEU A 36 -20.88 25.33 36.87
N HIS A 37 -20.96 24.03 37.17
CA HIS A 37 -20.31 23.49 38.37
C HIS A 37 -19.92 22.02 38.20
N LYS A 38 -18.71 21.73 38.66
CA LYS A 38 -17.99 20.45 38.66
C LYS A 38 -18.86 19.30 39.14
N CYS A 39 -18.84 18.18 38.41
CA CYS A 39 -19.17 16.89 38.98
C CYS A 39 -18.09 15.87 38.61
N LEU A 40 -17.27 15.54 39.62
CA LEU A 40 -16.44 14.34 39.68
C LEU A 40 -17.32 13.11 39.40
N ARG A 41 -16.90 12.28 38.43
CA ARG A 41 -17.29 10.87 38.39
C ARG A 41 -16.07 10.01 38.12
N GLU A 42 -15.88 9.09 39.05
CA GLU A 42 -14.89 8.04 39.10
C GLU A 42 -14.89 7.20 37.81
N ILE A 43 -13.74 7.11 37.17
CA ILE A 43 -13.46 6.09 36.16
C ILE A 43 -12.55 5.07 36.83
N LYS A 44 -13.08 3.86 37.02
CA LYS A 44 -12.29 2.67 37.36
C LYS A 44 -11.39 2.35 36.17
N THR A 45 -10.10 2.65 36.31
CA THR A 45 -9.06 2.23 35.39
C THR A 45 -8.60 0.81 35.75
N PHE A 46 -8.60 -0.09 34.76
CA PHE A 46 -7.84 -1.34 34.84
C PHE A 46 -6.37 -1.01 34.57
N SER A 47 -5.55 -1.22 35.60
CA SER A 47 -4.09 -1.05 35.60
C SER A 47 -3.40 -2.35 35.17
N THR A 48 -2.46 -2.26 34.24
CA THR A 48 -1.39 -3.26 34.05
C THR A 48 -0.06 -2.57 34.32
N GLY A 49 0.70 -3.12 35.26
CA GLY A 49 1.76 -2.46 35.99
C GLY A 49 3.05 -2.14 35.23
N SER A 50 3.58 -0.96 35.59
CA SER A 50 4.97 -0.59 35.93
C SER A 50 6.16 -1.39 35.35
N VAL A 51 6.97 -0.70 34.55
CA VAL A 51 8.42 -0.94 34.40
C VAL A 51 9.14 0.27 35.01
N LYS A 52 9.90 0.03 36.08
CA LYS A 52 10.80 1.01 36.73
C LYS A 52 11.96 1.36 35.78
N TRP A 53 12.21 2.66 35.60
CA TRP A 53 13.47 3.22 35.12
C TRP A 53 14.00 4.15 36.22
N ASN A 54 15.20 3.86 36.73
CA ASN A 54 15.95 4.78 37.57
C ASN A 54 16.99 5.51 36.70
N LYS A 55 17.09 6.83 36.89
CA LYS A 55 18.25 7.66 36.57
C LYS A 55 19.29 7.50 37.69
N ASP A 56 20.57 7.57 37.35
CA ASP A 56 21.48 8.64 37.81
C ASP A 56 22.83 8.54 37.09
N GLU A 57 23.49 9.69 36.91
CA GLU A 57 24.77 9.88 36.23
C GLU A 57 25.99 9.75 37.17
N GLU A 58 27.16 9.72 36.51
CA GLU A 58 28.52 10.12 36.93
C GLU A 58 29.55 9.05 37.40
N ASP A 59 30.54 8.92 36.53
CA ASP A 59 32.00 8.81 36.72
C ASP A 59 32.76 7.48 36.96
N SER A 60 33.63 7.24 35.97
CA SER A 60 35.01 6.75 36.05
C SER A 60 35.33 5.23 35.95
N SER A 61 36.22 4.96 34.97
CA SER A 61 37.34 3.99 35.00
C SER A 61 37.09 2.52 34.63
N ASP A 62 37.59 2.14 33.44
CA ASP A 62 37.99 0.79 33.00
C ASP A 62 39.07 0.19 33.95
N PRO A 63 39.16 -1.15 34.16
CA PRO A 63 39.73 -2.05 33.14
C PRO A 63 39.16 -3.50 33.06
N ALA A 64 39.51 -4.19 31.97
CA ALA A 64 39.12 -5.56 31.59
C ALA A 64 39.99 -6.69 32.26
N PRO A 65 39.92 -7.97 31.81
CA PRO A 65 39.06 -9.09 32.26
C PRO A 65 39.87 -10.26 32.91
N PRO A 66 39.26 -11.37 33.40
CA PRO A 66 39.29 -12.64 32.61
C PRO A 66 38.22 -13.74 32.90
N SER A 67 38.18 -14.71 31.97
CA SER A 67 37.98 -16.18 32.11
C SER A 67 36.60 -16.86 32.31
N THR A 68 36.20 -17.56 31.24
CA THR A 68 35.75 -18.98 31.12
C THR A 68 34.96 -19.69 32.25
N THR A 69 33.71 -20.07 31.98
CA THR A 69 33.18 -21.47 31.93
C THR A 69 31.66 -21.47 31.64
N PRO A 70 31.14 -22.27 30.68
CA PRO A 70 29.72 -22.31 30.35
C PRO A 70 28.98 -23.42 31.12
N THR A 71 27.90 -23.06 31.83
CA THR A 71 26.96 -24.03 32.43
C THR A 71 25.87 -24.44 31.43
N SER A 72 25.70 -25.76 31.34
CA SER A 72 24.71 -26.53 30.60
C SER A 72 23.27 -25.96 30.65
N ARG A 73 22.82 -25.37 29.53
CA ARG A 73 21.40 -25.20 29.15
C ARG A 73 21.20 -25.19 27.62
N GLN A 74 21.91 -26.04 26.90
CA GLN A 74 21.70 -26.29 25.48
C GLN A 74 21.62 -27.80 25.21
N ALA A 75 20.48 -28.40 25.58
CA ALA A 75 20.17 -29.78 25.22
C ALA A 75 18.66 -30.05 25.23
N LEU A 76 17.83 -29.16 24.64
CA LEU A 76 16.38 -29.44 24.46
C LEU A 76 15.76 -28.83 23.18
N LEU A 77 16.57 -28.49 22.17
CA LEU A 77 16.05 -27.95 20.90
C LEU A 77 16.45 -28.83 19.72
N SER A 78 16.01 -30.09 19.73
CA SER A 78 16.07 -30.96 18.56
C SER A 78 15.04 -32.10 18.64
N ARG A 79 13.74 -31.77 18.67
CA ARG A 79 12.67 -32.69 18.25
C ARG A 79 11.69 -31.91 17.37
N ARG A 80 11.75 -32.11 16.05
CA ARG A 80 10.77 -31.58 15.09
C ARG A 80 9.42 -32.22 15.40
N ARG A 81 8.51 -31.50 16.06
CA ARG A 81 7.10 -31.91 16.19
C ARG A 81 6.33 -31.51 14.94
N ARG A 82 5.49 -32.43 14.44
CA ARG A 82 4.55 -32.20 13.34
C ARG A 82 3.63 -31.02 13.70
N PRO A 83 3.31 -30.12 12.75
CA PRO A 83 2.37 -29.04 13.01
C PRO A 83 0.96 -29.60 13.28
N LEU A 84 0.32 -29.07 14.33
CA LEU A 84 -1.04 -29.46 14.75
C LEU A 84 -2.08 -29.09 13.68
N SER A 85 -2.98 -30.03 13.43
CA SER A 85 -4.17 -29.86 12.61
C SER A 85 -5.06 -28.74 13.16
N PRO A 86 -5.94 -28.16 12.32
CA PRO A 86 -6.86 -27.11 12.75
C PRO A 86 -7.73 -27.52 13.95
N LEU A 87 -8.12 -28.81 14.03
CA LEU A 87 -8.94 -29.34 15.12
C LEU A 87 -8.17 -29.45 16.43
N GLU A 88 -6.91 -29.89 16.37
CA GLU A 88 -6.03 -29.98 17.55
C GLU A 88 -5.71 -28.60 18.12
N ARG A 89 -5.56 -27.59 17.26
CA ARG A 89 -5.37 -26.19 17.69
C ARG A 89 -6.59 -25.64 18.43
N ILE A 90 -7.79 -25.93 17.95
CA ILE A 90 -9.03 -25.47 18.59
C ILE A 90 -9.25 -26.23 19.91
N SER A 91 -9.01 -27.54 19.92
CA SER A 91 -9.10 -28.36 21.13
C SER A 91 -8.15 -27.87 22.23
N GLY A 92 -6.93 -27.46 21.89
CA GLY A 92 -5.95 -26.93 22.86
C GLY A 92 -6.31 -25.58 23.50
N LEU A 93 -7.32 -24.88 22.97
CA LEU A 93 -7.79 -23.60 23.49
C LEU A 93 -8.99 -23.72 24.44
N LEU A 94 -9.58 -24.92 24.56
CA LEU A 94 -10.75 -25.18 25.41
C LEU A 94 -10.34 -25.79 26.77
N PRO A 95 -10.95 -25.37 27.89
CA PRO A 95 -10.77 -26.00 29.20
C PRO A 95 -11.15 -27.50 29.16
N GLN A 96 -10.46 -28.34 29.94
CA GLN A 96 -10.68 -29.80 29.99
C GLN A 96 -12.16 -30.15 30.27
N ASP A 97 -12.82 -29.32 31.09
CA ASP A 97 -14.21 -29.53 31.54
C ASP A 97 -15.27 -29.24 30.46
N ALA A 98 -14.85 -28.70 29.30
CA ALA A 98 -15.71 -28.38 28.17
C ALA A 98 -15.60 -29.39 27.00
N LEU A 99 -14.82 -30.46 27.16
CA LEU A 99 -14.59 -31.47 26.12
C LEU A 99 -15.51 -32.67 26.29
N SER A 100 -16.02 -33.21 25.18
CA SER A 100 -16.81 -34.45 25.19
C SER A 100 -15.92 -35.68 25.46
N PRO A 101 -16.45 -36.76 26.06
CA PRO A 101 -15.67 -37.95 26.39
C PRO A 101 -15.00 -38.60 25.19
N GLU A 102 -15.55 -38.48 23.97
CA GLU A 102 -14.89 -38.99 22.76
C GLU A 102 -13.60 -38.21 22.41
N VAL A 103 -13.58 -36.90 22.68
CA VAL A 103 -12.40 -36.04 22.41
C VAL A 103 -11.30 -36.29 23.45
N THR A 104 -11.68 -36.63 24.67
CA THR A 104 -10.74 -36.99 25.75
C THR A 104 -10.02 -38.30 25.43
N GLN A 105 -10.74 -39.33 24.95
CA GLN A 105 -10.13 -40.60 24.53
C GLN A 105 -9.12 -40.43 23.39
N LEU A 106 -9.43 -39.58 22.39
CA LEU A 106 -8.52 -39.30 21.28
C LEU A 106 -7.23 -38.59 21.71
N ARG A 107 -7.24 -37.84 22.82
CA ARG A 107 -6.02 -37.25 23.39
C ARG A 107 -5.12 -38.30 24.06
N GLU A 108 -5.72 -39.25 24.76
CA GLU A 108 -4.99 -40.32 25.45
C GLU A 108 -4.35 -41.29 24.45
N GLN A 109 -5.06 -41.61 23.36
CA GLN A 109 -4.56 -42.48 22.29
C GLN A 109 -3.34 -41.88 21.55
N ASN A 110 -3.37 -40.57 21.26
CA ASN A 110 -2.24 -39.88 20.63
C ASN A 110 -1.01 -39.75 21.53
N GLN A 111 -1.17 -39.80 22.85
CA GLN A 111 -0.03 -39.79 23.78
C GLN A 111 0.64 -41.16 23.86
N GLN A 112 -0.12 -42.25 23.74
CA GLN A 112 0.41 -43.62 23.73
C GLN A 112 1.17 -43.96 22.44
N ASP A 113 0.74 -43.43 21.28
CA ASP A 113 1.43 -43.63 19.99
C ASP A 113 2.81 -42.95 19.92
N THR A 114 3.16 -42.07 20.88
CA THR A 114 4.45 -41.37 20.90
C THR A 114 5.54 -42.12 21.70
N GLU A 115 5.18 -43.16 22.46
CA GLU A 115 6.11 -43.89 23.35
C GLU A 115 6.60 -45.25 22.82
N GLN A 116 6.21 -45.66 21.62
CA GLN A 116 6.67 -46.92 21.01
C GLN A 116 7.33 -46.71 19.64
N ASP A 117 8.65 -46.43 19.62
CA ASP A 117 9.51 -46.85 18.50
C ASP A 117 11.01 -46.85 18.92
N PRO A 118 11.75 -47.97 18.80
CA PRO A 118 13.15 -48.09 19.21
C PRO A 118 14.18 -47.90 18.08
N ASP A 119 15.35 -47.36 18.46
CA ASP A 119 16.70 -47.36 17.87
C ASP A 119 16.93 -47.74 16.39
N ILE A 120 17.50 -46.79 15.62
CA ILE A 120 18.49 -47.07 14.56
C ILE A 120 19.63 -46.03 14.62
N GLN A 121 20.84 -46.52 14.89
CA GLN A 121 22.13 -45.81 14.84
C GLN A 121 22.56 -45.50 13.40
N VAL A 122 23.10 -44.31 13.14
CA VAL A 122 24.03 -44.06 12.00
C VAL A 122 25.17 -43.17 12.45
N SER A 123 26.38 -43.64 12.13
CA SER A 123 27.70 -43.15 12.45
C SER A 123 28.04 -41.78 11.83
N VAL A 124 28.80 -40.98 12.57
CA VAL A 124 29.39 -39.70 12.16
C VAL A 124 30.85 -39.94 11.77
N THR A 125 31.24 -39.52 10.57
CA THR A 125 32.66 -39.41 10.16
C THR A 125 33.00 -37.94 10.01
N ASN A 126 33.97 -37.47 10.81
CA ASN A 126 34.55 -36.14 10.73
C ASN A 126 35.64 -36.11 9.66
N CYS A 127 35.69 -35.05 8.84
CA CYS A 127 36.91 -34.63 8.15
C CYS A 127 37.18 -33.17 8.48
N ALA A 128 38.34 -32.93 9.11
CA ALA A 128 38.94 -31.63 9.33
C ALA A 128 39.75 -31.18 8.09
N PRO A 129 40.11 -29.89 7.98
CA PRO A 129 40.74 -29.32 6.80
C PRO A 129 42.28 -29.37 6.89
N GLU A 130 42.95 -29.52 5.75
CA GLU A 130 44.36 -29.18 5.56
C GLU A 130 44.49 -28.19 4.40
N GLU A 131 45.11 -27.03 4.66
CA GLU A 131 45.76 -26.20 3.65
C GLU A 131 47.25 -26.10 4.01
N SER A 132 48.10 -26.42 3.04
CA SER A 132 49.51 -26.04 2.98
C SER A 132 49.72 -25.24 1.70
N GLY A 133 50.45 -24.13 1.79
CA GLY A 133 50.65 -23.19 0.68
C GLY A 133 52.02 -23.26 0.04
N HIS A 134 52.15 -22.69 -1.16
CA HIS A 134 53.27 -21.83 -1.60
C HIS A 134 52.99 -21.25 -2.99
N GLY A 135 53.39 -20.00 -3.22
CA GLY A 135 53.18 -19.24 -4.46
C GLY A 135 54.22 -19.50 -5.54
N THR A 136 54.11 -18.81 -6.68
CA THR A 136 55.04 -17.78 -7.24
C THR A 136 54.62 -17.45 -8.69
N HIS A 137 54.72 -16.16 -9.06
CA HIS A 137 54.66 -15.56 -10.40
C HIS A 137 55.86 -16.01 -11.29
N PRO A 138 55.85 -15.82 -12.64
CA PRO A 138 56.29 -14.55 -13.23
C PRO A 138 55.52 -14.06 -14.48
N GLU A 139 55.76 -12.79 -14.76
CA GLU A 139 55.37 -11.94 -15.88
C GLU A 139 56.13 -12.29 -17.18
N ASN A 140 55.60 -11.85 -18.33
CA ASN A 140 56.38 -11.09 -19.31
C ASN A 140 55.46 -10.38 -20.32
N GLU A 141 55.82 -9.13 -20.58
CA GLU A 141 55.30 -8.18 -21.57
C GLU A 141 55.81 -8.53 -22.98
N ASP A 142 55.10 -8.11 -24.04
CA ASP A 142 55.68 -7.30 -25.12
C ASP A 142 54.63 -6.81 -26.13
N SER A 143 54.95 -5.68 -26.73
CA SER A 143 54.13 -4.72 -27.48
C SER A 143 54.30 -4.85 -29.01
N GLU A 144 53.49 -4.05 -29.74
CA GLU A 144 53.71 -3.47 -31.09
C GLU A 144 52.95 -4.01 -32.33
N THR A 145 51.84 -3.30 -32.63
CA THR A 145 51.46 -2.56 -33.88
C THR A 145 51.59 -3.13 -35.31
N LEU A 146 50.54 -2.81 -36.10
CA LEU A 146 50.37 -2.73 -37.58
C LEU A 146 50.26 -4.10 -38.31
N ASP A 147 49.41 -4.35 -39.31
CA ASP A 147 48.75 -3.46 -40.27
C ASP A 147 47.47 -4.11 -40.88
N ALA A 148 46.71 -3.30 -41.62
CA ALA A 148 45.43 -3.54 -42.29
C ALA A 148 45.15 -4.92 -42.95
N GLN A 149 43.91 -5.41 -42.83
CA GLN A 149 43.12 -5.85 -43.99
C GLN A 149 41.63 -6.04 -43.66
N LEU A 150 40.82 -5.11 -44.19
CA LEU A 150 39.37 -5.22 -44.32
C LEU A 150 39.00 -6.47 -45.13
N LYS A 151 38.24 -7.38 -44.53
CA LYS A 151 37.23 -8.17 -45.25
C LYS A 151 35.93 -8.12 -44.48
N GLY A 152 34.98 -7.41 -45.07
CA GLY A 152 33.65 -7.22 -44.53
C GLY A 152 32.89 -8.54 -44.46
N THR A 153 32.35 -8.82 -43.29
CA THR A 153 31.26 -9.76 -43.10
C THR A 153 30.08 -8.94 -42.59
N LEU A 154 29.04 -8.90 -43.41
CA LEU A 154 27.78 -8.22 -43.18
C LEU A 154 27.12 -8.75 -41.90
N HIS A 155 27.43 -8.15 -40.76
CA HIS A 155 26.57 -8.24 -39.58
C HIS A 155 25.47 -7.21 -39.75
N GLU A 156 24.31 -7.72 -40.16
CA GLU A 156 23.04 -7.03 -40.16
C GLU A 156 22.61 -6.78 -38.71
N GLU A 157 23.29 -5.86 -38.03
CA GLU A 157 22.78 -5.25 -36.82
C GLU A 157 21.53 -4.46 -37.22
N LYS A 158 20.36 -5.09 -37.07
CA LYS A 158 19.10 -4.40 -36.85
C LYS A 158 19.26 -3.56 -35.58
N ARG A 159 19.89 -2.40 -35.75
CA ARG A 159 19.73 -1.22 -34.92
C ARG A 159 18.24 -0.91 -34.99
N LEU A 160 17.46 -1.50 -34.08
CA LEU A 160 16.12 -1.02 -33.77
C LEU A 160 16.34 0.37 -33.18
N MET A 161 16.43 1.36 -34.07
CA MET A 161 16.54 2.76 -33.73
C MET A 161 15.30 3.07 -32.90
N SER A 162 15.48 3.12 -31.59
CA SER A 162 14.50 3.65 -30.66
C SER A 162 14.35 5.11 -31.02
N SER A 163 13.42 5.43 -31.91
CA SER A 163 12.99 6.80 -32.14
C SER A 163 12.39 7.28 -30.82
N THR A 164 13.17 8.03 -30.04
CA THR A 164 12.76 8.61 -28.77
C THR A 164 11.51 9.44 -29.03
N LEU A 165 10.41 9.12 -28.35
CA LEU A 165 9.16 9.85 -28.55
C LEU A 165 9.33 11.31 -28.09
N PRO A 166 8.59 12.28 -28.65
CA PRO A 166 8.65 13.66 -28.19
C PRO A 166 8.45 13.77 -26.67
N GLY A 167 9.40 14.40 -25.97
CA GLY A 167 9.37 14.57 -24.52
C GLY A 167 9.85 13.36 -23.70
N GLU A 168 10.25 12.26 -24.34
CA GLU A 168 10.88 11.14 -23.65
C GLU A 168 12.29 11.53 -23.17
N ARG A 169 12.57 11.26 -21.89
CA ARG A 169 13.85 11.49 -21.25
C ARG A 169 14.44 10.18 -20.78
N LEU A 170 15.72 9.98 -21.06
CA LEU A 170 16.50 8.87 -20.55
C LEU A 170 16.65 8.99 -19.03
N LEU A 171 16.93 7.86 -18.38
CA LEU A 171 17.13 7.79 -16.94
C LEU A 171 18.40 8.55 -16.55
N VAL A 172 18.30 9.42 -15.55
CA VAL A 172 19.44 10.17 -15.01
C VAL A 172 19.65 9.88 -13.53
N PHE A 173 20.91 10.00 -13.08
CA PHE A 173 21.24 9.89 -11.66
C PHE A 173 20.43 10.88 -10.83
N GLY A 174 20.00 10.44 -9.65
CA GLY A 174 19.13 11.18 -8.74
C GLY A 174 17.66 10.78 -8.82
N GLU A 175 17.21 10.19 -9.93
CA GLU A 175 15.82 9.74 -10.09
C GLU A 175 15.45 8.57 -9.16
N LEU A 176 14.18 8.51 -8.75
CA LEU A 176 13.59 7.39 -8.02
C LEU A 176 12.99 6.37 -8.99
N LEU A 177 13.52 5.15 -8.93
CA LEU A 177 13.12 4.04 -9.78
C LEU A 177 12.49 2.92 -8.96
N VAL A 178 11.69 2.11 -9.64
CA VAL A 178 11.15 0.84 -9.17
C VAL A 178 11.67 -0.26 -10.07
N ALA A 179 12.34 -1.23 -9.45
CA ALA A 179 12.71 -2.47 -10.09
C ALA A 179 11.69 -3.55 -9.71
N GLU A 180 11.22 -4.31 -10.70
CA GLU A 180 10.19 -5.33 -10.53
C GLU A 180 10.54 -6.60 -11.32
N TYR A 181 10.49 -7.74 -10.64
CA TYR A 181 10.60 -9.05 -11.26
C TYR A 181 9.33 -9.85 -10.97
N ARG A 182 8.75 -10.39 -12.04
CA ARG A 182 7.59 -11.28 -11.98
C ARG A 182 7.93 -12.66 -12.48
N LYS A 183 7.46 -13.69 -11.77
CA LYS A 183 7.55 -15.10 -12.18
C LYS A 183 6.17 -15.72 -12.13
N LYS A 184 5.75 -16.37 -13.23
CA LYS A 184 4.43 -17.04 -13.34
C LYS A 184 3.24 -16.12 -12.93
N GLY A 185 3.32 -14.84 -13.28
CA GLY A 185 2.30 -13.84 -12.99
C GLY A 185 2.28 -13.29 -11.56
N ARG A 186 3.21 -13.72 -10.69
CA ARG A 186 3.39 -13.19 -9.32
C ARG A 186 4.57 -12.24 -9.26
N VAL A 187 4.47 -11.22 -8.42
CA VAL A 187 5.60 -10.32 -8.12
C VAL A 187 6.50 -11.02 -7.11
N GLU A 188 7.71 -11.38 -7.53
CA GLU A 188 8.71 -12.06 -6.69
C GLU A 188 9.68 -11.07 -6.05
N PHE A 189 9.90 -9.93 -6.71
CA PHE A 189 10.74 -8.86 -6.20
C PHE A 189 10.20 -7.53 -6.69
N ARG A 190 10.06 -6.58 -5.78
CA ARG A 190 9.79 -5.18 -6.09
C ARG A 190 10.53 -4.31 -5.09
N LYS A 191 11.31 -3.36 -5.58
CA LYS A 191 12.08 -2.44 -4.74
C LYS A 191 12.13 -1.06 -5.36
N MET A 192 11.86 -0.05 -4.55
CA MET A 192 12.13 1.34 -4.90
C MET A 192 13.53 1.73 -4.44
N PHE A 193 14.26 2.47 -5.26
CA PHE A 193 15.61 2.96 -4.96
C PHE A 193 15.89 4.27 -5.71
N LYS A 194 16.92 4.99 -5.25
CA LYS A 194 17.44 6.17 -5.92
C LYS A 194 18.57 5.74 -6.86
N LEU A 195 18.51 6.16 -8.12
CA LEU A 195 19.57 5.89 -9.09
C LEU A 195 20.79 6.75 -8.74
N GLN A 196 21.96 6.14 -8.57
CA GLN A 196 23.19 6.78 -8.10
C GLN A 196 24.40 6.19 -8.81
N ALA A 197 25.38 7.02 -9.18
CA ALA A 197 26.58 6.56 -9.89
C ALA A 197 27.41 5.62 -9.02
N GLY A 198 27.95 4.55 -9.61
CA GLY A 198 28.78 3.55 -8.92
C GLY A 198 28.03 2.59 -7.97
N GLU A 199 26.75 2.84 -7.70
CA GLU A 199 25.92 2.04 -6.80
C GLU A 199 25.30 0.81 -7.48
N ARG A 200 24.76 -0.12 -6.68
CA ARG A 200 24.22 -1.39 -7.17
C ARG A 200 22.84 -1.70 -6.61
N LEU A 201 21.94 -2.17 -7.47
CA LEU A 201 20.67 -2.75 -7.06
C LEU A 201 20.90 -4.22 -6.65
N HIS A 202 20.78 -4.49 -5.35
CA HIS A 202 20.84 -5.85 -4.81
C HIS A 202 19.45 -6.52 -4.76
N SER A 203 19.38 -7.77 -5.24
CA SER A 203 18.23 -8.66 -5.12
C SER A 203 18.68 -10.11 -4.91
N SER A 204 17.78 -10.98 -4.45
CA SER A 204 18.03 -12.44 -4.40
C SER A 204 18.25 -13.07 -5.77
N TRP A 205 17.86 -12.37 -6.84
CA TRP A 205 17.98 -12.80 -8.24
C TRP A 205 19.25 -12.27 -8.93
N GLY A 206 20.17 -11.65 -8.16
CA GLY A 206 21.42 -11.07 -8.64
C GLY A 206 21.45 -9.55 -8.51
N THR A 207 22.49 -8.95 -9.09
CA THR A 207 22.78 -7.51 -8.98
C THR A 207 22.68 -6.82 -10.33
N ILE A 208 22.29 -5.55 -10.35
CA ILE A 208 22.35 -4.66 -11.53
C ILE A 208 23.10 -3.39 -11.13
N LEU A 209 24.11 -2.99 -11.92
CA LEU A 209 24.82 -1.73 -11.68
C LEU A 209 23.91 -0.56 -12.05
N HIS A 210 23.92 0.50 -11.26
CA HIS A 210 23.16 1.70 -11.58
C HIS A 210 23.67 2.38 -12.85
N ASP A 211 24.98 2.30 -13.11
CA ASP A 211 25.58 2.86 -14.31
C ASP A 211 25.03 2.21 -15.59
N ASP A 212 24.65 0.93 -15.54
CA ASP A 212 23.98 0.23 -16.64
C ASP A 212 22.53 0.71 -16.87
N MET A 213 21.93 1.35 -15.88
CA MET A 213 20.57 1.91 -15.96
C MET A 213 20.56 3.36 -16.45
N ALA A 214 21.58 4.14 -16.09
CA ALA A 214 21.70 5.52 -16.50
C ALA A 214 21.81 5.62 -18.04
N GLY A 215 21.17 6.63 -18.63
CA GLY A 215 21.12 6.79 -20.09
C GLY A 215 20.20 5.78 -20.81
N GLN A 216 19.51 4.88 -20.11
CA GLN A 216 18.53 3.98 -20.71
C GLN A 216 17.11 4.56 -20.68
N PRO A 217 16.21 4.12 -21.57
CA PRO A 217 14.78 4.41 -21.45
C PRO A 217 14.17 3.82 -20.18
N ALA A 218 13.19 4.52 -19.59
CA ALA A 218 12.40 3.98 -18.50
C ALA A 218 11.50 2.84 -19.01
N GLY A 219 11.38 1.75 -18.25
CA GLY A 219 10.60 0.57 -18.64
C GLY A 219 11.41 -0.52 -19.35
N ARG A 220 12.74 -0.39 -19.40
CA ARG A 220 13.63 -1.41 -19.95
C ARG A 220 13.78 -2.59 -19.00
N PHE A 221 13.87 -3.80 -19.55
CA PHE A 221 14.34 -4.98 -18.81
C PHE A 221 15.86 -5.01 -18.81
N LEU A 222 16.45 -5.08 -17.63
CA LEU A 222 17.88 -5.23 -17.44
C LEU A 222 18.17 -6.59 -16.82
N LYS A 223 19.19 -7.28 -17.35
CA LYS A 223 19.60 -8.58 -16.82
C LYS A 223 20.44 -8.37 -15.58
N THR A 224 20.17 -9.14 -14.53
CA THR A 224 21.05 -9.23 -13.38
C THR A 224 22.35 -9.97 -13.73
N SER A 225 23.33 -9.93 -12.82
CA SER A 225 24.53 -10.78 -12.86
C SER A 225 24.24 -12.29 -12.96
N ARG A 226 23.01 -12.74 -12.67
CA ARG A 226 22.56 -14.13 -12.83
C ARG A 226 21.71 -14.35 -14.09
N GLY A 227 21.65 -13.37 -14.99
CA GLY A 227 20.90 -13.42 -16.24
C GLY A 227 19.38 -13.23 -16.10
N VAL A 228 18.86 -12.92 -14.91
CA VAL A 228 17.41 -12.74 -14.67
C VAL A 228 16.98 -11.35 -15.14
N PRO A 229 15.96 -11.22 -16.03
CA PRO A 229 15.49 -9.92 -16.48
C PRO A 229 14.60 -9.25 -15.42
N ILE A 230 14.95 -8.03 -15.01
CA ILE A 230 14.19 -7.19 -14.09
C ILE A 230 13.72 -5.94 -14.83
N LEU A 231 12.41 -5.63 -14.73
CA LEU A 231 11.84 -4.41 -15.27
C LEU A 231 12.25 -3.22 -14.40
N THR A 232 12.93 -2.23 -14.98
CA THR A 232 13.27 -0.98 -14.29
C THR A 232 12.44 0.16 -14.87
N ARG A 233 11.65 0.82 -14.03
CA ARG A 233 10.78 1.94 -14.43
C ARG A 233 10.85 3.07 -13.41
N ARG A 234 10.39 4.26 -13.79
CA ARG A 234 10.23 5.38 -12.85
C ARG A 234 9.16 5.07 -11.81
N ALA A 235 9.37 5.53 -10.57
CA ALA A 235 8.36 5.45 -9.54
C ALA A 235 7.15 6.32 -9.93
N SER A 236 5.94 5.78 -9.82
CA SER A 236 4.73 6.59 -9.74
C SER A 236 4.61 7.17 -8.32
N LEU A 237 3.73 8.16 -8.12
CA LEU A 237 3.47 8.65 -6.76
C LEU A 237 2.85 7.57 -5.88
N GLN A 238 2.03 6.70 -6.45
CA GLN A 238 1.48 5.54 -5.75
C GLN A 238 2.61 4.61 -5.26
N ASP A 239 3.58 4.30 -6.12
CA ASP A 239 4.75 3.50 -5.70
C ASP A 239 5.53 4.24 -4.62
N TYR A 240 5.79 5.54 -4.81
CA TYR A 240 6.58 6.33 -3.88
C TYR A 240 5.99 6.33 -2.47
N VAL A 241 4.69 6.62 -2.35
CA VAL A 241 4.01 6.66 -1.05
C VAL A 241 4.04 5.29 -0.34
N LEU A 242 3.97 4.19 -1.09
CA LEU A 242 4.03 2.84 -0.53
C LEU A 242 5.44 2.43 -0.07
N TYR A 243 6.49 2.94 -0.71
CA TYR A 243 7.89 2.52 -0.48
C TYR A 243 8.79 3.57 0.17
N MET A 244 8.34 4.81 0.32
CA MET A 244 9.10 5.85 1.01
C MET A 244 9.37 5.49 2.47
N LYS A 245 10.34 6.15 3.09
CA LYS A 245 10.58 6.00 4.53
C LYS A 245 9.35 6.50 5.29
N ARG A 246 8.91 5.75 6.30
CA ARG A 246 7.71 6.06 7.08
C ARG A 246 8.06 6.20 8.56
N GLY A 247 7.37 7.12 9.23
CA GLY A 247 7.31 7.16 10.69
C GLY A 247 6.04 6.43 11.15
N PRO A 248 4.87 7.05 10.99
CA PRO A 248 3.58 6.43 11.25
C PRO A 248 3.04 5.63 10.04
N ALA A 249 1.91 4.95 10.27
CA ALA A 249 1.08 4.41 9.18
C ALA A 249 0.67 5.54 8.21
N ILE A 250 0.42 5.18 6.96
CA ILE A 250 0.08 6.11 5.89
C ILE A 250 -1.40 5.99 5.51
N THR A 251 -1.96 7.09 5.02
CA THR A 251 -3.17 7.03 4.21
C THR A 251 -2.83 6.33 2.88
N TYR A 252 -3.41 5.16 2.64
CA TYR A 252 -3.11 4.39 1.43
C TYR A 252 -3.64 5.11 0.18
N PRO A 253 -3.01 4.91 -1.00
CA PRO A 253 -3.41 5.60 -2.23
C PRO A 253 -4.89 5.48 -2.61
N LYS A 254 -5.53 4.34 -2.30
CA LYS A 254 -6.96 4.13 -2.54
C LYS A 254 -7.84 5.06 -1.71
N ASP A 255 -7.42 5.30 -0.46
CA ASP A 255 -8.14 6.12 0.50
C ASP A 255 -7.86 7.59 0.23
N ALA A 256 -6.60 7.93 -0.06
CA ALA A 256 -6.21 9.28 -0.45
C ALA A 256 -6.94 9.76 -1.72
N ALA A 257 -7.00 8.92 -2.76
CA ALA A 257 -7.75 9.24 -3.98
C ALA A 257 -9.25 9.45 -3.71
N THR A 258 -9.83 8.62 -2.83
CA THR A 258 -11.24 8.73 -2.47
C THR A 258 -11.51 9.98 -1.64
N MET A 259 -10.64 10.32 -0.68
CA MET A 259 -10.75 11.56 0.10
C MET A 259 -10.62 12.80 -0.79
N LEU A 260 -9.67 12.81 -1.73
CA LEU A 260 -9.54 13.90 -2.72
C LEU A 260 -10.85 14.10 -3.49
N MET A 261 -11.47 13.01 -3.96
CA MET A 261 -12.75 13.04 -4.67
C MET A 261 -13.90 13.49 -3.75
N MET A 262 -13.91 13.09 -2.47
CA MET A 262 -14.90 13.58 -1.51
C MET A 262 -14.80 15.08 -1.31
N MET A 263 -13.58 15.59 -1.21
CA MET A 263 -13.24 16.98 -0.96
C MET A 263 -13.41 17.88 -2.19
N ASP A 264 -13.47 17.30 -3.40
CA ASP A 264 -13.54 18.03 -4.67
C ASP A 264 -12.36 19.00 -4.87
N VAL A 265 -11.15 18.56 -4.49
CA VAL A 265 -9.94 19.39 -4.56
C VAL A 265 -9.49 19.57 -6.01
N ALA A 266 -9.29 20.82 -6.42
CA ALA A 266 -8.87 21.22 -7.75
C ALA A 266 -7.69 22.21 -7.74
N GLU A 267 -7.14 22.48 -8.93
CA GLU A 267 -6.06 23.46 -9.13
C GLU A 267 -6.46 24.83 -8.57
N GLY A 268 -5.60 25.44 -7.76
CA GLY A 268 -5.86 26.74 -7.14
C GLY A 268 -6.43 26.67 -5.72
N ASP A 269 -6.91 25.50 -5.28
CA ASP A 269 -7.48 25.37 -3.95
C ASP A 269 -6.46 25.58 -2.83
N CYS A 270 -6.97 26.09 -1.72
CA CYS A 270 -6.27 26.16 -0.44
C CYS A 270 -6.81 25.07 0.48
N VAL A 271 -6.00 24.07 0.81
CA VAL A 271 -6.42 22.89 1.60
C VAL A 271 -5.65 22.81 2.92
N LEU A 272 -6.36 22.50 4.00
CA LEU A 272 -5.76 22.16 5.28
C LEU A 272 -5.62 20.65 5.40
N GLU A 273 -4.46 20.18 5.83
CA GLU A 273 -4.22 18.81 6.28
C GLU A 273 -3.77 18.83 7.73
N SER A 274 -4.22 17.89 8.55
CA SER A 274 -3.58 17.63 9.83
C SER A 274 -3.40 16.15 10.10
N GLY A 275 -2.23 15.83 10.65
CA GLY A 275 -1.63 14.50 10.60
C GLY A 275 -0.72 14.34 9.39
N SER A 276 0.29 15.22 9.22
CA SER A 276 1.25 15.13 8.11
C SER A 276 1.89 13.75 8.03
N GLY A 277 2.19 13.14 9.19
CA GLY A 277 2.65 11.77 9.30
C GLY A 277 3.93 11.50 8.50
N SER A 278 3.82 10.74 7.40
CA SER A 278 4.95 10.50 6.48
C SER A 278 4.89 11.33 5.19
N GLY A 279 3.92 12.24 5.05
CA GLY A 279 3.72 13.09 3.86
C GLY A 279 2.94 12.42 2.73
N ALA A 280 2.26 11.29 3.00
CA ALA A 280 1.57 10.51 1.99
C ALA A 280 0.39 11.30 1.38
N MET A 281 -0.55 11.70 2.22
CA MET A 281 -1.69 12.52 1.81
C MET A 281 -1.22 13.91 1.33
N SER A 282 -0.25 14.53 2.01
CA SER A 282 0.35 15.81 1.59
C SER A 282 0.80 15.83 0.13
N LEU A 283 1.44 14.76 -0.35
CA LEU A 283 1.87 14.65 -1.76
C LEU A 283 0.70 14.53 -2.74
N PHE A 284 -0.37 13.83 -2.35
CA PHE A 284 -1.58 13.73 -3.17
C PHE A 284 -2.33 15.08 -3.23
N LEU A 285 -2.46 15.78 -2.10
CA LEU A 285 -3.01 17.13 -2.01
C LEU A 285 -2.18 18.12 -2.84
N SER A 286 -0.86 18.09 -2.68
CA SER A 286 0.08 18.90 -3.46
C SER A 286 -0.11 18.75 -4.96
N ARG A 287 -0.35 17.53 -5.44
CA ARG A 287 -0.67 17.30 -6.85
C ARG A 287 -2.01 17.90 -7.26
N ALA A 288 -3.04 17.75 -6.42
CA ALA A 288 -4.40 18.13 -6.75
C ALA A 288 -4.58 19.66 -6.80
N VAL A 289 -4.01 20.38 -5.83
CA VAL A 289 -4.07 21.86 -5.78
C VAL A 289 -3.15 22.52 -6.82
N GLY A 290 -2.14 21.77 -7.26
CA GLY A 290 -1.17 22.13 -8.28
C GLY A 290 -0.48 23.49 -8.07
N SER A 291 -0.06 24.12 -9.15
CA SER A 291 0.85 25.28 -9.13
C SER A 291 0.25 26.56 -8.54
N LYS A 292 -1.08 26.71 -8.63
CA LYS A 292 -1.80 27.91 -8.19
C LYS A 292 -2.39 27.77 -6.78
N GLY A 293 -2.48 26.53 -6.28
CA GLY A 293 -3.04 26.23 -4.97
C GLY A 293 -1.98 26.04 -3.90
N ARG A 294 -2.43 25.74 -2.69
CA ARG A 294 -1.53 25.51 -1.53
C ARG A 294 -2.14 24.56 -0.52
N VAL A 295 -1.27 23.83 0.17
CA VAL A 295 -1.61 22.93 1.27
C VAL A 295 -0.94 23.43 2.53
N LEU A 296 -1.72 23.67 3.58
CA LEU A 296 -1.19 23.89 4.93
C LEU A 296 -1.24 22.53 5.65
N SER A 297 -0.09 21.96 5.99
CA SER A 297 0.01 20.66 6.65
C SER A 297 0.51 20.84 8.08
N VAL A 298 -0.33 20.46 9.05
CA VAL A 298 -0.07 20.67 10.48
C VAL A 298 0.11 19.33 11.19
N ASP A 299 1.23 19.18 11.92
CA ASP A 299 1.50 17.99 12.74
C ASP A 299 2.08 18.40 14.10
N VAL A 300 1.55 17.79 15.17
CA VAL A 300 2.03 18.02 16.54
C VAL A 300 3.40 17.39 16.77
N ARG A 301 3.73 16.33 16.04
CA ARG A 301 4.98 15.59 16.19
C ARG A 301 6.04 16.09 15.22
N GLU A 302 7.09 16.67 15.78
CA GLU A 302 8.18 17.26 14.99
C GLU A 302 8.94 16.21 14.15
N ASP A 303 9.10 14.99 14.67
CA ASP A 303 9.76 13.89 13.96
C ASP A 303 8.97 13.42 12.73
N HIS A 304 7.64 13.37 12.85
CA HIS A 304 6.73 13.12 11.74
C HIS A 304 6.78 14.25 10.71
N LEU A 305 6.69 15.50 11.16
CA LEU A 305 6.75 16.67 10.28
C LEU A 305 8.07 16.69 9.47
N LYS A 306 9.21 16.46 10.14
CA LYS A 306 10.53 16.34 9.50
C LYS A 306 10.56 15.21 8.47
N ARG A 307 9.97 14.06 8.78
CA ARG A 307 9.86 12.93 7.84
C ARG A 307 9.01 13.29 6.61
N ALA A 308 7.85 13.92 6.81
CA ALA A 308 6.97 14.36 5.75
C ALA A 308 7.66 15.37 4.82
N ALA A 309 8.31 16.40 5.38
CA ALA A 309 9.06 17.40 4.63
C ALA A 309 10.22 16.78 3.82
N GLN A 310 10.96 15.83 4.41
CA GLN A 310 12.02 15.11 3.70
C GLN A 310 11.49 14.28 2.53
N ASN A 311 10.39 13.54 2.73
CA ASN A 311 9.78 12.75 1.66
C ASN A 311 9.24 13.66 0.55
N TYR A 312 8.60 14.77 0.92
CA TYR A 312 8.15 15.78 -0.02
C TYR A 312 9.31 16.32 -0.88
N SER A 313 10.41 16.73 -0.25
CA SER A 313 11.62 17.21 -0.93
C SER A 313 12.25 16.15 -1.85
N HIS A 314 12.34 14.90 -1.39
CA HIS A 314 12.86 13.80 -2.21
C HIS A 314 12.02 13.53 -3.45
N TRP A 315 10.69 13.54 -3.32
CA TRP A 315 9.78 13.39 -4.45
C TRP A 315 9.95 14.54 -5.45
N ARG A 316 9.98 15.79 -4.98
CA ARG A 316 10.19 16.98 -5.82
C ARG A 316 11.50 16.90 -6.59
N THR A 317 12.59 16.58 -5.89
CA THR A 317 13.92 16.45 -6.51
C THR A 317 13.90 15.40 -7.63
N SER A 318 13.31 14.23 -7.39
CA SER A 318 13.21 13.20 -8.42
C SER A 318 12.27 13.59 -9.57
N TRP A 319 11.19 14.33 -9.30
CA TRP A 319 10.23 14.75 -10.32
C TRP A 319 10.84 15.73 -11.31
N ASN A 320 11.59 16.70 -10.80
CA ASN A 320 12.25 17.75 -11.60
C ASN A 320 13.19 17.12 -12.65
N LEU A 321 13.93 16.07 -12.26
CA LEU A 321 14.80 15.32 -13.17
C LEU A 321 14.03 14.58 -14.28
N ARG A 322 12.86 14.02 -13.94
CA ARG A 322 12.06 13.18 -14.85
C ARG A 322 11.44 13.96 -16.01
N ARG A 323 10.85 15.12 -15.74
CA ARG A 323 9.99 15.85 -16.71
C ARG A 323 10.54 17.19 -17.14
N GLY A 324 11.48 17.77 -16.36
CA GLY A 324 11.98 19.13 -16.56
C GLY A 324 10.97 20.23 -16.29
N GLU A 325 9.80 19.85 -15.78
CA GLU A 325 8.88 20.75 -15.11
C GLU A 325 9.06 20.53 -13.61
N GLU A 326 9.08 21.64 -12.87
CA GLU A 326 9.23 21.58 -11.43
C GLU A 326 7.94 21.07 -10.78
N TRP A 327 8.07 20.20 -9.78
CA TRP A 327 6.94 19.93 -8.90
C TRP A 327 6.68 21.17 -8.03
N PRO A 328 5.43 21.68 -7.97
CA PRO A 328 5.12 22.94 -7.29
C PRO A 328 5.47 22.89 -5.80
N ASP A 329 6.14 23.93 -5.30
CA ASP A 329 6.43 24.10 -3.86
C ASP A 329 5.22 24.65 -3.11
N ASN A 330 4.18 23.84 -3.02
CA ASN A 330 2.86 24.26 -2.58
C ASN A 330 2.43 23.64 -1.24
N VAL A 331 3.35 23.04 -0.48
CA VAL A 331 3.03 22.47 0.85
C VAL A 331 3.81 23.20 1.94
N GLN A 332 3.10 23.79 2.89
CA GLN A 332 3.66 24.45 4.06
C GLN A 332 3.49 23.54 5.29
N PHE A 333 4.61 23.03 5.81
CA PHE A 333 4.62 22.16 6.99
C PHE A 333 4.81 22.99 8.27
N HIS A 334 3.87 22.88 9.21
CA HIS A 334 3.93 23.57 10.49
C HIS A 334 3.85 22.60 11.67
N ASN A 335 4.80 22.73 12.60
CA ASN A 335 4.73 22.00 13.87
C ASN A 335 3.80 22.74 14.83
N ALA A 336 2.59 22.23 15.00
CA ALA A 336 1.61 22.78 15.92
C ALA A 336 0.56 21.74 16.28
N ASP A 337 -0.10 21.93 17.41
CA ASP A 337 -1.31 21.18 17.75
C ASP A 337 -2.52 21.87 17.10
N LEU A 338 -3.17 21.20 16.13
CA LEU A 338 -4.33 21.73 15.44
C LEU A 338 -5.47 22.10 16.41
N PHE A 339 -5.57 21.43 17.56
CA PHE A 339 -6.60 21.72 18.56
C PHE A 339 -6.49 23.14 19.12
N THR A 340 -5.29 23.72 19.14
CA THR A 340 -5.01 25.07 19.65
C THR A 340 -4.47 26.05 18.59
N ALA A 341 -4.44 25.62 17.33
CA ALA A 341 -3.82 26.36 16.22
C ALA A 341 -4.66 27.52 15.65
N SER A 342 -5.70 28.01 16.32
CA SER A 342 -6.50 29.14 15.83
C SER A 342 -5.66 30.37 15.44
N PRO A 343 -4.60 30.77 16.18
CA PRO A 343 -3.72 31.86 15.76
C PRO A 343 -2.94 31.55 14.47
N LEU A 344 -2.53 30.30 14.26
CA LEU A 344 -1.83 29.87 13.05
C LEU A 344 -2.77 29.89 11.83
N LEU A 345 -4.04 29.53 12.03
CA LEU A 345 -5.05 29.53 10.97
C LEU A 345 -5.64 30.91 10.70
N ALA A 346 -5.32 31.92 11.51
CA ALA A 346 -5.83 33.28 11.33
C ALA A 346 -5.48 33.82 9.92
N GLY A 347 -6.49 34.33 9.22
CA GLY A 347 -6.36 34.83 7.85
C GLY A 347 -6.43 33.75 6.76
N TRP A 348 -6.55 32.47 7.14
CA TRP A 348 -6.75 31.39 6.19
C TRP A 348 -8.23 31.12 5.91
N GLY A 349 -8.52 30.80 4.64
CA GLY A 349 -9.79 30.23 4.18
C GLY A 349 -9.51 28.96 3.41
N PHE A 350 -10.13 27.85 3.80
CA PHE A 350 -9.90 26.53 3.23
C PHE A 350 -11.07 26.07 2.36
N HIS A 351 -10.74 25.59 1.17
CA HIS A 351 -11.68 24.99 0.21
C HIS A 351 -11.99 23.54 0.57
N ALA A 352 -11.06 22.88 1.27
CA ALA A 352 -11.26 21.58 1.88
C ALA A 352 -10.35 21.38 3.10
N VAL A 353 -10.70 20.42 3.94
CA VAL A 353 -9.89 19.99 5.09
C VAL A 353 -9.77 18.46 5.07
N ALA A 354 -8.55 17.93 5.25
CA ALA A 354 -8.27 16.52 5.45
C ALA A 354 -7.74 16.28 6.87
N LEU A 355 -8.40 15.42 7.65
CA LEU A 355 -8.00 15.09 9.02
C LEU A 355 -7.64 13.60 9.13
N ASP A 356 -6.42 13.32 9.56
CA ASP A 356 -5.93 11.98 9.94
C ASP A 356 -5.34 12.06 11.35
N LEU A 357 -6.24 12.12 12.34
CA LEU A 357 -5.92 12.36 13.75
C LEU A 357 -6.53 11.26 14.64
N ILE A 358 -5.95 11.06 15.83
CA ILE A 358 -6.49 10.11 16.81
C ILE A 358 -7.89 10.56 17.29
N ASN A 359 -8.04 11.85 17.59
CA ASN A 359 -9.27 12.44 18.13
C ASN A 359 -9.73 13.59 17.22
N PRO A 360 -10.26 13.31 16.01
CA PRO A 360 -10.56 14.35 15.03
C PRO A 360 -11.68 15.30 15.48
N HIS A 361 -12.58 14.84 16.35
CA HIS A 361 -13.69 15.65 16.88
C HIS A 361 -13.20 16.88 17.66
N LEU A 362 -12.01 16.81 18.27
CA LEU A 362 -11.42 17.94 19.02
C LEU A 362 -10.89 19.05 18.10
N ALA A 363 -10.55 18.74 16.85
CA ALA A 363 -10.08 19.73 15.88
C ALA A 363 -11.23 20.50 15.22
N LEU A 364 -12.43 19.94 15.20
CA LEU A 364 -13.61 20.54 14.54
C LEU A 364 -13.88 22.00 14.92
N PRO A 365 -13.88 22.42 16.20
CA PRO A 365 -14.12 23.83 16.55
C PRO A 365 -13.10 24.79 15.90
N THR A 366 -11.82 24.40 15.84
CA THR A 366 -10.75 25.22 15.26
C THR A 366 -10.84 25.28 13.73
N VAL A 367 -11.08 24.15 13.06
CA VAL A 367 -11.12 24.10 11.59
C VAL A 367 -12.40 24.69 11.00
N THR A 368 -13.54 24.53 11.68
CA THR A 368 -14.85 24.94 11.13
C THR A 368 -14.92 26.46 10.92
N GLN A 369 -14.20 27.25 11.72
CA GLN A 369 -14.13 28.70 11.58
C GLN A 369 -13.43 29.14 10.28
N HIS A 370 -12.49 28.33 9.79
CA HIS A 370 -11.62 28.65 8.65
C HIS A 370 -12.02 27.90 7.37
N LEU A 371 -12.94 26.94 7.46
CA LEU A 371 -13.50 26.22 6.32
C LEU A 371 -14.55 27.08 5.58
N HIS A 372 -14.50 27.16 4.25
CA HIS A 372 -15.49 27.92 3.49
C HIS A 372 -16.91 27.34 3.63
N PRO A 373 -17.97 28.16 3.57
CA PRO A 373 -19.34 27.68 3.46
C PRO A 373 -19.50 26.65 2.34
N GLY A 374 -20.18 25.53 2.62
CA GLY A 374 -20.37 24.45 1.65
C GLY A 374 -19.14 23.57 1.40
N ALA A 375 -17.96 23.92 1.90
CA ALA A 375 -16.74 23.13 1.74
C ALA A 375 -16.76 21.83 2.57
N VAL A 376 -15.87 20.91 2.22
CA VAL A 376 -15.81 19.56 2.79
C VAL A 376 -14.65 19.40 3.75
N CYS A 377 -14.92 18.79 4.90
CA CYS A 377 -13.93 18.20 5.79
C CYS A 377 -14.00 16.67 5.66
N ALA A 378 -12.98 16.05 5.06
CA ALA A 378 -12.83 14.61 4.98
C ALA A 378 -11.99 14.09 6.16
N VAL A 379 -12.48 13.07 6.84
CA VAL A 379 -11.83 12.50 8.03
C VAL A 379 -11.49 11.03 7.79
N TYR A 380 -10.24 10.66 8.03
CA TYR A 380 -9.73 9.29 7.97
C TYR A 380 -9.78 8.67 9.38
N ILE A 381 -10.52 7.57 9.55
CA ILE A 381 -10.75 6.96 10.88
C ILE A 381 -10.59 5.44 10.82
N PRO A 382 -9.66 4.83 11.57
CA PRO A 382 -9.43 3.38 11.51
C PRO A 382 -10.48 2.54 12.23
N ASN A 383 -11.18 3.07 13.24
CA ASN A 383 -12.15 2.32 14.04
C ASN A 383 -13.55 2.90 13.96
N ILE A 384 -14.56 2.04 13.84
CA ILE A 384 -15.97 2.49 13.79
C ILE A 384 -16.41 3.21 15.08
N THR A 385 -15.82 2.87 16.23
CA THR A 385 -16.08 3.56 17.50
C THR A 385 -15.66 5.03 17.47
N GLN A 386 -14.53 5.33 16.83
CA GLN A 386 -14.08 6.72 16.65
C GLN A 386 -14.99 7.49 15.68
N VAL A 387 -15.63 6.82 14.71
CA VAL A 387 -16.68 7.42 13.88
C VAL A 387 -17.89 7.79 14.73
N ILE A 388 -18.30 6.91 15.65
CA ILE A 388 -19.38 7.19 16.60
C ILE A 388 -19.04 8.41 17.46
N GLU A 389 -17.83 8.47 18.03
CA GLU A 389 -17.35 9.62 18.81
C GLU A 389 -17.34 10.92 17.99
N LEU A 390 -16.93 10.86 16.72
CA LEU A 390 -16.99 12.02 15.81
C LEU A 390 -18.42 12.53 15.64
N LEU A 391 -19.37 11.64 15.37
CA LEU A 391 -20.78 12.00 15.20
C LEU A 391 -21.42 12.49 16.50
N GLU A 392 -21.04 11.91 17.63
CA GLU A 392 -21.49 12.37 18.94
C GLU A 392 -20.97 13.77 19.25
N GLY A 393 -19.69 14.04 18.96
CA GLY A 393 -19.11 15.38 19.06
C GLY A 393 -19.87 16.40 18.21
N LEU A 394 -20.16 16.07 16.95
CA LEU A 394 -20.97 16.93 16.06
C LEU A 394 -22.36 17.24 16.65
N ARG A 395 -23.05 16.21 17.16
CA ARG A 395 -24.40 16.34 17.73
C ARG A 395 -24.41 17.17 19.02
N CYS A 396 -23.49 16.90 19.93
CA CYS A 396 -23.43 17.55 21.25
C CYS A 396 -22.98 19.01 21.16
N LEU A 397 -22.11 19.35 20.21
CA LEU A 397 -21.53 20.68 20.07
C LEU A 397 -22.28 21.54 19.03
N ALA A 398 -23.31 20.98 18.40
CA ALA A 398 -24.17 21.64 17.40
C ALA A 398 -23.36 22.36 16.31
N TYR A 399 -22.26 21.75 15.86
CA TYR A 399 -21.42 22.34 14.82
C TYR A 399 -22.17 22.42 13.49
N PRO A 400 -21.93 23.45 12.67
CA PRO A 400 -22.56 23.61 11.36
C PRO A 400 -21.92 22.66 10.32
N LEU A 401 -21.85 21.38 10.64
CA LEU A 401 -21.27 20.32 9.81
C LEU A 401 -22.29 19.19 9.66
N LEU A 402 -22.65 18.88 8.42
CA LEU A 402 -23.50 17.75 8.07
C LEU A 402 -22.63 16.56 7.67
N CYS A 403 -22.84 15.40 8.30
CA CYS A 403 -22.26 14.15 7.82
C CYS A 403 -23.02 13.68 6.58
N GLU A 404 -22.41 13.80 5.40
CA GLU A 404 -23.02 13.37 4.14
C GLU A 404 -22.85 11.87 3.88
N ARG A 405 -21.71 11.32 4.31
CA ARG A 405 -21.33 9.96 3.95
C ARG A 405 -20.26 9.39 4.88
N ILE A 406 -20.35 8.09 5.13
CA ILE A 406 -19.30 7.27 5.77
C ILE A 406 -19.11 6.05 4.87
N ILE A 407 -17.91 5.82 4.37
CA ILE A 407 -17.61 4.66 3.51
C ILE A 407 -16.32 3.97 3.92
N GLU A 408 -16.21 2.71 3.50
CA GLU A 408 -14.96 1.99 3.37
C GLU A 408 -14.72 1.70 1.88
N VAL A 409 -13.46 1.69 1.45
CA VAL A 409 -13.08 1.44 0.05
C VAL A 409 -12.29 0.13 -0.08
N PRO A 410 -12.95 -0.99 -0.43
CA PRO A 410 -12.25 -2.24 -0.72
C PRO A 410 -11.65 -2.20 -2.14
N ILE A 411 -10.40 -2.64 -2.29
CA ILE A 411 -9.79 -2.95 -3.60
C ILE A 411 -9.55 -4.45 -3.65
N ARG A 412 -10.00 -5.07 -4.75
CA ARG A 412 -9.83 -6.50 -4.96
C ARG A 412 -9.02 -6.76 -6.22
N ASP A 413 -7.82 -7.31 -6.06
CA ASP A 413 -6.97 -7.71 -7.16
C ASP A 413 -7.51 -8.98 -7.83
N TRP A 414 -7.40 -9.07 -9.15
CA TRP A 414 -7.80 -10.24 -9.93
C TRP A 414 -6.61 -10.88 -10.61
N LYS A 415 -6.56 -12.21 -10.56
CA LYS A 415 -5.68 -13.02 -11.40
C LYS A 415 -6.45 -13.42 -12.66
N VAL A 416 -5.97 -12.94 -13.80
CA VAL A 416 -6.46 -13.32 -15.12
C VAL A 416 -5.29 -13.94 -15.88
N ALA A 417 -5.46 -15.18 -16.34
CA ALA A 417 -4.41 -15.89 -17.08
C ALA A 417 -5.03 -16.85 -18.10
N PRO A 418 -4.33 -17.14 -19.21
CA PRO A 418 -4.70 -18.24 -20.11
C PRO A 418 -4.87 -19.55 -19.33
N ALA A 419 -5.90 -20.32 -19.68
CA ALA A 419 -6.07 -21.66 -19.16
C ALA A 419 -4.94 -22.55 -19.70
N LEU A 420 -4.26 -23.25 -18.80
CA LEU A 420 -3.17 -24.16 -19.13
C LEU A 420 -3.60 -25.60 -18.88
N ARG A 421 -3.19 -26.50 -19.78
CA ARG A 421 -3.25 -27.95 -19.61
C ARG A 421 -2.21 -28.38 -18.56
N LYS A 422 -2.27 -29.65 -18.11
CA LYS A 422 -1.33 -30.21 -17.11
C LYS A 422 0.13 -30.17 -17.58
N ASP A 423 0.36 -30.22 -18.89
CA ASP A 423 1.67 -30.11 -19.54
C ASP A 423 2.20 -28.66 -19.65
N GLY A 424 1.39 -27.66 -19.24
CA GLY A 424 1.74 -26.24 -19.33
C GLY A 424 1.44 -25.59 -20.68
N SER A 425 0.90 -26.33 -21.66
CA SER A 425 0.41 -25.77 -22.93
C SER A 425 -0.93 -25.07 -22.76
N ASN A 426 -1.26 -24.12 -23.64
CA ASN A 426 -2.54 -23.42 -23.58
C ASN A 426 -3.69 -24.39 -23.93
N CYS A 427 -4.80 -24.29 -23.21
CA CYS A 427 -6.06 -24.87 -23.65
C CYS A 427 -6.51 -24.19 -24.95
N VAL A 428 -7.12 -24.96 -25.85
CA VAL A 428 -7.74 -24.44 -27.07
C VAL A 428 -9.24 -24.65 -26.92
N SER A 429 -10.01 -23.60 -27.18
CA SER A 429 -11.46 -23.66 -27.18
C SER A 429 -11.91 -24.65 -28.25
N LYS A 430 -12.61 -25.70 -27.85
CA LYS A 430 -13.38 -26.51 -28.81
C LYS A 430 -14.64 -25.70 -29.14
N ALA A 431 -14.99 -25.62 -30.43
CA ALA A 431 -16.29 -25.06 -30.81
C ALA A 431 -17.40 -25.81 -30.03
N PRO A 432 -18.49 -25.14 -29.63
CA PRO A 432 -19.61 -25.84 -29.03
C PRO A 432 -20.08 -26.90 -30.02
N ILE A 433 -20.13 -28.16 -29.57
CA ILE A 433 -20.76 -29.24 -30.33
C ILE A 433 -22.22 -28.81 -30.48
N GLN A 434 -22.65 -28.55 -31.72
CA GLN A 434 -24.07 -28.46 -32.02
C GLN A 434 -24.59 -29.89 -31.87
N ASP A 435 -25.47 -30.10 -30.90
CA ASP A 435 -26.24 -31.34 -30.80
C ASP A 435 -27.13 -31.44 -32.05
N GLU A 436 -26.62 -32.03 -33.13
CA GLU A 436 -27.47 -32.71 -34.10
C GLU A 436 -27.46 -34.20 -33.79
N ASP A 437 -28.65 -34.69 -33.43
CA ASP A 437 -28.94 -36.09 -33.22
C ASP A 437 -28.55 -36.95 -34.44
N GLN A 438 -27.76 -37.99 -34.15
CA GLN A 438 -27.71 -39.30 -34.80
C GLN A 438 -27.20 -39.39 -36.25
N LYS A 439 -26.03 -40.02 -36.41
CA LYS A 439 -25.91 -41.32 -37.10
C LYS A 439 -24.55 -41.99 -36.85
N GLU A 440 -24.63 -43.31 -36.64
CA GLU A 440 -23.53 -44.26 -36.55
C GLU A 440 -22.65 -44.23 -37.81
N GLU A 441 -21.32 -44.38 -37.66
CA GLU A 441 -20.53 -45.48 -38.26
C GLU A 441 -19.01 -45.31 -38.04
N THR A 442 -18.42 -46.36 -37.45
CA THR A 442 -17.05 -46.91 -37.56
C THR A 442 -15.79 -46.08 -37.24
N PRO A 443 -14.72 -46.73 -36.70
CA PRO A 443 -13.47 -46.08 -36.34
C PRO A 443 -12.53 -46.07 -37.54
N ASP A 444 -12.13 -44.89 -38.02
CA ASP A 444 -10.99 -44.77 -38.91
C ASP A 444 -9.98 -43.76 -38.39
N GLU A 445 -8.73 -44.13 -38.55
CA GLU A 445 -7.54 -43.42 -38.11
C GLU A 445 -7.38 -42.10 -38.86
N THR A 446 -6.45 -41.29 -38.34
CA THR A 446 -5.89 -40.06 -38.94
C THR A 446 -6.71 -38.78 -38.74
N ASP A 447 -6.41 -38.09 -37.64
CA ASP A 447 -6.08 -36.67 -37.70
C ASP A 447 -5.20 -36.33 -36.50
N THR A 448 -3.98 -36.86 -36.55
CA THR A 448 -2.84 -36.26 -35.88
C THR A 448 -2.59 -34.93 -36.59
N GLU A 449 -3.35 -33.88 -36.28
CA GLU A 449 -2.88 -32.53 -36.51
C GLU A 449 -1.68 -32.32 -35.58
N GLU A 450 -0.51 -32.77 -36.06
CA GLU A 450 0.78 -32.36 -35.54
C GLU A 450 0.78 -30.84 -35.47
N MET A 451 0.85 -30.34 -34.24
CA MET A 451 1.20 -28.96 -33.97
C MET A 451 2.51 -28.65 -34.69
N THR A 452 2.44 -27.98 -35.83
CA THR A 452 3.60 -27.26 -36.36
C THR A 452 4.15 -26.36 -35.25
N PRO A 453 5.40 -26.56 -34.80
CA PRO A 453 5.98 -25.75 -33.73
C PRO A 453 6.17 -24.33 -34.27
N GLY A 454 5.26 -23.42 -33.91
CA GLY A 454 5.38 -22.01 -34.29
C GLY A 454 4.09 -21.27 -34.60
N LYS A 455 2.94 -21.94 -34.76
CA LYS A 455 1.65 -21.24 -34.89
C LYS A 455 1.17 -20.80 -33.51
N HIS A 456 1.34 -19.52 -33.20
CA HIS A 456 0.63 -18.90 -32.07
C HIS A 456 -0.88 -19.14 -32.24
N PRO A 457 -1.59 -19.59 -31.20
CA PRO A 457 -3.03 -19.81 -31.28
C PRO A 457 -3.73 -18.53 -31.73
N ALA A 458 -4.68 -18.66 -32.66
CA ALA A 458 -5.41 -17.52 -33.19
C ALA A 458 -6.10 -16.74 -32.08
N PHE A 459 -6.21 -15.43 -32.27
CA PHE A 459 -6.89 -14.54 -31.33
C PHE A 459 -8.30 -15.07 -31.01
N GLY A 460 -8.63 -15.21 -29.71
CA GLY A 460 -9.91 -15.74 -29.24
C GLY A 460 -9.96 -17.25 -28.97
N ASN A 461 -8.96 -18.02 -29.38
CA ASN A 461 -9.01 -19.49 -29.25
C ASN A 461 -8.52 -20.03 -27.89
N ILE A 462 -7.98 -19.19 -27.01
CA ILE A 462 -7.52 -19.63 -25.69
C ILE A 462 -8.54 -19.20 -24.64
N PRO A 463 -9.16 -20.14 -23.89
CA PRO A 463 -9.99 -19.78 -22.75
C PRO A 463 -9.12 -19.20 -21.63
N TYR A 464 -9.68 -18.26 -20.87
CA TYR A 464 -9.01 -17.61 -19.73
C TYR A 464 -9.64 -18.03 -18.41
N ILE A 465 -8.79 -18.12 -17.38
CA ILE A 465 -9.23 -18.26 -16.00
C ILE A 465 -9.14 -16.87 -15.35
N ALA A 466 -10.27 -16.39 -14.82
CA ALA A 466 -10.36 -15.15 -14.07
C ALA A 466 -10.88 -15.43 -12.66
N ARG A 467 -10.13 -15.04 -11.63
CA ARG A 467 -10.54 -15.16 -10.24
C ARG A 467 -9.90 -14.07 -9.37
N PRO A 468 -10.49 -13.71 -8.21
CA PRO A 468 -9.81 -12.87 -7.24
C PRO A 468 -8.44 -13.44 -6.86
N HIS A 469 -7.47 -12.55 -6.66
CA HIS A 469 -6.18 -12.90 -6.10
C HIS A 469 -6.38 -13.46 -4.67
N PRO A 470 -5.66 -14.52 -4.25
CA PRO A 470 -5.86 -15.11 -2.93
C PRO A 470 -5.48 -14.15 -1.79
N GLU A 471 -4.51 -13.28 -2.02
CA GLU A 471 -4.11 -12.23 -1.08
C GLU A 471 -4.83 -10.94 -1.49
N GLN A 472 -5.50 -10.32 -0.51
CA GLN A 472 -6.22 -9.06 -0.66
C GLN A 472 -5.82 -8.13 0.48
N LEU A 473 -5.91 -6.82 0.24
CA LEU A 473 -5.68 -5.83 1.28
C LEU A 473 -6.83 -5.85 2.28
N SER A 474 -6.48 -5.86 3.57
CA SER A 474 -7.44 -5.76 4.67
C SER A 474 -8.01 -4.34 4.83
N HIS A 475 -8.91 -4.19 5.80
CA HIS A 475 -9.39 -2.89 6.26
C HIS A 475 -8.24 -1.91 6.52
N THR A 476 -8.51 -0.63 6.28
CA THR A 476 -7.56 0.48 6.40
C THR A 476 -8.20 1.57 7.26
N ALA A 477 -9.32 2.11 6.79
CA ALA A 477 -10.14 3.05 7.55
C ALA A 477 -11.55 3.20 6.96
N PHE A 478 -12.40 3.82 7.77
CA PHE A 478 -13.60 4.52 7.36
C PHE A 478 -13.24 5.96 6.95
N LEU A 479 -13.83 6.41 5.84
CA LEU A 479 -13.71 7.77 5.32
C LEU A 479 -15.02 8.50 5.56
N VAL A 480 -14.99 9.55 6.36
CA VAL A 480 -16.16 10.35 6.73
C VAL A 480 -16.14 11.67 5.97
N LYS A 481 -17.24 11.97 5.27
CA LYS A 481 -17.44 13.22 4.53
C LYS A 481 -18.34 14.15 5.32
N LEU A 482 -17.78 15.23 5.84
CA LEU A 482 -18.52 16.30 6.51
C LEU A 482 -18.61 17.53 5.61
N ARG A 483 -19.78 18.15 5.46
CA ARG A 483 -19.97 19.40 4.72
C ARG A 483 -20.31 20.54 5.67
N LYS A 484 -19.65 21.69 5.52
CA LYS A 484 -20.02 22.91 6.25
C LYS A 484 -21.35 23.46 5.75
N CYS A 485 -22.32 23.55 6.64
CA CYS A 485 -23.61 24.18 6.39
C CYS A 485 -23.58 25.65 6.82
N VAL A 486 -24.46 26.46 6.23
CA VAL A 486 -24.81 27.78 6.75
C VAL A 486 -26.26 27.68 7.19
N GLN A 487 -26.55 28.13 8.42
CA GLN A 487 -27.91 28.23 8.95
C GLN A 487 -28.47 29.61 8.69
#